data_AF-A0A934RWC8-F1
#
_entry.id   AF-A0A934RWC8-F1
#
_cell.length_a   1.000
_cell.length_b   1.000
_cell.length_c   1.000
_cell.angle_alpha   90.00
_cell.angle_beta   90.00
_cell.angle_gamma   90.00
#
_symmetry.space_group_name_H-M   'P 1'
#
loop_
_entity.id
_entity.type
_entity.pdbx_description
1 polymer ?
#
loop_
_entity_poly.entity_id
_entity_poly.type
_entity_poly.pdbx_seq_one_letter_code
_entity_poly.pdbx_strand_id
1 'polypeptide(L)'
;MKRISIKRISVIAFTVVALVLIYGLHSNRRPFKSTDDYKVTASINGETVEADVFKPVGMNDVYYVRIDGASDSRYPWIVFSPNRQTVAAPIGVYRSWIGYTYTHADQGFGVLLTDAKLEDDWTVSYDDHRIDLTNTEYQIQIARK
;
A
#
# COMPACT_ATOMS: atom_id res chain seq x y z
N MET A 1 -21.76 -7.73 47.78
CA MET A 1 -20.78 -8.13 46.74
C MET A 1 -21.19 -9.46 46.11
N LYS A 2 -21.57 -9.50 44.82
CA LYS A 2 -21.90 -10.76 44.12
C LYS A 2 -20.59 -11.47 43.75
N ARG A 3 -20.32 -12.64 44.34
CA ARG A 3 -19.18 -13.50 43.95
C ARG A 3 -19.43 -14.03 42.54
N ILE A 4 -18.54 -13.67 41.62
CA ILE A 4 -18.53 -14.24 40.27
C ILE A 4 -18.10 -15.70 40.40
N SER A 5 -18.97 -16.63 39.99
CA SER A 5 -18.67 -18.06 39.99
C SER A 5 -17.48 -18.36 39.07
N ILE A 6 -16.60 -19.26 39.50
CA ILE A 6 -15.44 -19.76 38.73
C ILE A 6 -15.86 -20.17 37.30
N LYS A 7 -17.06 -20.75 37.13
CA LYS A 7 -17.60 -21.13 35.82
C LYS A 7 -17.76 -19.93 34.87
N ARG A 8 -18.14 -18.75 35.38
CA ARG A 8 -18.29 -17.52 34.57
C ARG A 8 -16.93 -16.95 34.16
N ILE A 9 -15.93 -17.06 35.03
CA ILE A 9 -14.56 -16.63 34.72
C ILE A 9 -13.98 -17.50 33.59
N SER A 10 -14.19 -18.82 33.65
CA SER A 10 -13.74 -19.74 32.61
C SER A 10 -14.37 -19.47 31.24
N VAL A 11 -15.67 -19.17 31.19
CA VAL A 11 -16.36 -18.84 29.93
C VAL A 11 -15.84 -17.53 29.34
N ILE A 12 -15.63 -16.50 30.16
CA ILE A 12 -15.09 -15.21 29.71
C ILE A 12 -13.66 -15.40 29.18
N ALA A 13 -12.80 -16.09 29.94
CA ALA A 13 -11.42 -16.35 29.52
C ALA A 13 -11.35 -17.14 28.20
N PHE A 14 -12.18 -18.18 28.04
CA PHE A 14 -12.25 -18.95 26.80
C PHE A 14 -12.74 -18.10 25.63
N THR A 15 -13.74 -17.23 25.85
CA THR A 15 -14.25 -16.33 24.81
C THR A 15 -13.20 -15.31 24.38
N VAL A 16 -12.46 -14.73 25.33
CA VAL A 16 -11.38 -13.77 25.03
C VAL A 16 -10.25 -14.47 24.27
N VAL A 17 -9.83 -15.67 24.69
CA VAL A 17 -8.80 -16.44 23.98
C VAL A 17 -9.26 -16.82 22.57
N ALA A 18 -10.51 -17.26 22.41
CA ALA A 18 -11.07 -17.55 21.09
C ALA A 18 -11.11 -16.31 20.19
N LEU A 19 -11.48 -15.13 20.72
CA LEU A 19 -11.45 -13.88 19.98
C LEU A 19 -10.03 -13.46 19.60
N VAL A 20 -9.04 -13.63 20.49
CA VAL A 20 -7.63 -13.35 20.19
C VAL A 20 -7.08 -14.32 19.13
N LEU A 21 -7.45 -15.60 19.18
CA LEU A 21 -7.06 -16.58 18.17
C LEU A 21 -7.74 -16.33 16.83
N ILE A 22 -9.04 -16.01 16.82
CA ILE A 22 -9.77 -15.62 15.61
C ILE A 22 -9.15 -14.35 15.03
N TYR A 23 -8.87 -13.35 15.87
CA TYR A 23 -8.17 -12.14 15.46
C TYR A 23 -6.80 -12.45 14.89
N GLY A 24 -5.97 -13.27 15.54
CA GLY A 24 -4.66 -13.68 15.03
C GLY A 24 -4.72 -14.47 13.71
N LEU A 25 -5.72 -15.34 13.56
CA LEU A 25 -5.98 -16.09 12.33
C LEU A 25 -6.52 -15.19 11.20
N HIS A 26 -7.26 -14.13 11.55
CA HIS A 26 -7.85 -13.17 10.60
C HIS A 26 -6.99 -11.93 10.37
N SER A 27 -6.02 -11.63 11.23
CA SER A 27 -5.08 -10.51 11.06
C SER A 27 -4.02 -10.82 10.02
N ASN A 28 -3.90 -12.10 9.61
CA ASN A 28 -3.22 -12.53 8.39
C ASN A 28 -4.04 -12.26 7.12
N ARG A 29 -5.20 -11.60 7.20
CA ARG A 29 -5.84 -11.01 6.03
C ARG A 29 -4.90 -9.94 5.49
N ARG A 30 -4.17 -10.31 4.45
CA ARG A 30 -3.42 -9.42 3.56
C ARG A 30 -4.26 -8.15 3.40
N PRO A 31 -3.80 -6.98 3.89
CA PRO A 31 -4.60 -5.76 3.88
C PRO A 31 -4.88 -5.30 2.44
N PHE A 32 -4.14 -5.86 1.50
CA PHE A 32 -4.18 -5.65 0.06
C PHE A 32 -4.81 -6.86 -0.62
N LYS A 33 -5.85 -6.61 -1.40
CA LYS A 33 -6.31 -7.56 -2.43
C LYS A 33 -5.78 -7.06 -3.77
N SER A 34 -5.16 -7.95 -4.56
CA SER A 34 -4.91 -7.63 -5.98
C SER A 34 -6.24 -7.24 -6.62
N THR A 35 -6.23 -6.19 -7.42
CA THR A 35 -7.43 -5.66 -8.05
C THR A 35 -7.33 -5.71 -9.56
N ASP A 36 -8.46 -6.01 -10.19
CA ASP A 36 -8.61 -5.94 -11.63
C ASP A 36 -9.11 -4.57 -12.13
N ASP A 37 -9.40 -3.63 -11.22
CA ASP A 37 -9.88 -2.28 -11.57
C ASP A 37 -8.90 -1.52 -12.49
N TYR A 38 -7.61 -1.84 -12.36
CA TYR A 38 -6.52 -1.17 -13.08
C TYR A 38 -5.54 -2.19 -13.65
N LYS A 39 -4.96 -1.83 -14.80
CA LYS A 39 -3.79 -2.46 -15.38
C LYS A 39 -2.61 -1.52 -15.19
N VAL A 40 -1.47 -2.06 -14.76
CA VAL A 40 -0.22 -1.30 -14.68
C VAL A 40 0.80 -1.85 -15.65
N THR A 41 1.56 -0.97 -16.27
CA THR A 41 2.79 -1.29 -17.00
C THR A 41 3.89 -0.41 -16.46
N ALA A 42 5.03 -1.01 -16.11
CA ALA A 42 6.17 -0.30 -15.55
C ALA A 42 7.44 -0.67 -16.32
N SER A 43 8.34 0.30 -16.47
CA SER A 43 9.70 0.07 -16.92
C SER A 43 10.71 0.84 -16.07
N ILE A 44 11.87 0.23 -15.86
CA ILE A 44 13.01 0.81 -15.15
C ILE A 44 14.18 0.83 -16.11
N ASN A 45 14.77 2.00 -16.35
CA ASN A 45 15.84 2.21 -17.33
C ASN A 45 15.50 1.67 -18.74
N GLY A 46 14.22 1.74 -19.12
CA GLY A 46 13.70 1.24 -20.39
C GLY A 46 13.40 -0.26 -20.44
N GLU A 47 13.73 -1.03 -19.41
CA GLU A 47 13.38 -2.45 -19.32
C GLU A 47 12.01 -2.63 -18.67
N THR A 48 11.13 -3.42 -19.28
CA THR A 48 9.81 -3.72 -18.69
C THR A 48 9.97 -4.60 -17.46
N VAL A 49 9.33 -4.19 -16.37
CA VAL A 49 9.33 -4.93 -15.10
C VAL A 49 7.92 -5.37 -14.73
N GLU A 50 7.83 -6.41 -13.90
CA GLU A 50 6.55 -6.84 -13.35
C GLU A 50 6.03 -5.79 -12.37
N ALA A 51 4.73 -5.50 -12.48
CA ALA A 51 4.05 -4.57 -11.59
C ALA A 51 2.59 -5.00 -11.39
N ASP A 52 2.10 -4.78 -10.18
CA ASP A 52 0.76 -5.21 -9.75
C ASP A 52 0.02 -4.06 -9.05
N VAL A 53 -1.30 -4.00 -9.22
CA VAL A 53 -2.16 -3.05 -8.50
C VAL A 53 -2.93 -3.76 -7.39
N PHE A 54 -2.94 -3.13 -6.23
CA PHE A 54 -3.63 -3.60 -5.04
C PHE A 54 -4.58 -2.55 -4.50
N LYS A 55 -5.71 -3.02 -3.96
CA LYS A 55 -6.68 -2.21 -3.23
C LYS A 55 -6.69 -2.61 -1.75
N PRO A 56 -6.58 -1.66 -0.81
CA PRO A 56 -6.76 -1.95 0.60
C PRO A 56 -8.20 -2.35 0.90
N VAL A 57 -8.39 -3.32 1.77
CA VAL A 57 -9.73 -3.69 2.24
C VAL A 57 -10.31 -2.53 3.07
N GLY A 58 -11.49 -2.05 2.68
CA GLY A 58 -12.21 -0.98 3.39
C GLY A 58 -11.84 0.45 2.96
N MET A 59 -10.96 0.61 1.97
CA MET A 59 -10.68 1.91 1.34
C MET A 59 -11.15 1.90 -0.11
N ASN A 60 -12.08 2.78 -0.46
CA ASN A 60 -12.72 2.74 -1.78
C ASN A 60 -11.94 3.48 -2.88
N ASP A 61 -10.98 4.33 -2.50
CA ASP A 61 -10.36 5.34 -3.37
C ASP A 61 -8.84 5.45 -3.20
N VAL A 62 -8.21 4.39 -2.69
CA VAL A 62 -6.76 4.32 -2.52
C VAL A 62 -6.29 3.03 -3.13
N TYR A 63 -5.26 3.12 -3.95
CA TYR A 63 -4.65 2.01 -4.65
C TYR A 63 -3.14 2.04 -4.48
N TYR A 64 -2.53 0.87 -4.61
CA TYR A 64 -1.11 0.66 -4.42
C TYR A 64 -0.57 -0.07 -5.63
N VAL A 65 0.42 0.51 -6.30
CA VAL A 65 1.24 -0.18 -7.29
C VAL A 65 2.44 -0.78 -6.58
N ARG A 66 2.71 -2.06 -6.79
CA ARG A 66 4.00 -2.68 -6.48
C ARG A 66 4.81 -2.75 -7.78
N ILE A 67 6.08 -2.37 -7.72
CA ILE A 67 7.02 -2.45 -8.84
C ILE A 67 8.11 -3.43 -8.43
N ASP A 68 8.18 -4.58 -9.09
CA ASP A 68 9.17 -5.60 -8.79
C ASP A 68 10.52 -5.23 -9.43
N GLY A 69 11.61 -5.43 -8.69
CA GLY A 69 12.96 -5.09 -9.17
C GLY A 69 13.29 -3.59 -9.16
N ALA A 70 12.59 -2.76 -8.37
CA ALA A 70 12.90 -1.35 -8.18
C ALA A 70 14.41 -1.12 -7.92
N SER A 71 15.08 -0.36 -8.79
CA SER A 71 16.49 0.05 -8.65
C SER A 71 16.70 0.89 -7.39
N ASP A 72 15.67 1.63 -7.02
CA ASP A 72 15.65 2.55 -5.90
C ASP A 72 14.67 2.04 -4.84
N SER A 73 15.21 1.82 -3.64
CA SER A 73 14.44 1.38 -2.47
C SER A 73 13.32 2.35 -2.06
N ARG A 74 13.31 3.58 -2.59
CA ARG A 74 12.26 4.58 -2.36
C ARG A 74 10.96 4.28 -3.13
N TYR A 75 11.05 3.62 -4.29
CA TYR A 75 9.93 3.44 -5.22
C TYR A 75 9.41 2.01 -5.45
N PRO A 76 9.62 1.00 -4.56
CA PRO A 76 9.02 -0.33 -4.77
C PRO A 76 7.50 -0.32 -4.66
N TRP A 77 6.94 0.74 -4.06
CA TRP A 77 5.51 0.94 -3.92
C TRP A 77 5.13 2.37 -4.25
N ILE A 78 4.02 2.54 -4.96
CA ILE A 78 3.42 3.86 -5.22
C ILE A 78 1.95 3.81 -4.80
N VAL A 79 1.52 4.80 -4.04
CA VAL A 79 0.13 5.06 -3.72
C VAL A 79 -0.47 5.98 -4.76
N PHE A 80 -1.68 5.69 -5.19
CA PHE A 80 -2.48 6.63 -5.96
C PHE A 80 -3.94 6.66 -5.53
N SER A 81 -4.56 7.81 -5.73
CA SER A 81 -5.99 8.04 -5.55
C SER A 81 -6.53 8.74 -6.80
N PRO A 82 -7.26 8.03 -7.68
CA PRO A 82 -7.78 8.59 -8.92
C PRO A 82 -8.71 9.79 -8.68
N ASN A 83 -9.62 9.70 -7.69
CA ASN A 83 -10.59 10.78 -7.46
C ASN A 83 -9.96 12.02 -6.84
N ARG A 84 -8.86 11.85 -6.07
CA ARG A 84 -8.14 12.97 -5.47
C ARG A 84 -7.02 13.50 -6.36
N GLN A 85 -6.72 12.82 -7.47
CA GLN A 85 -5.57 13.09 -8.33
C GLN A 85 -4.28 13.24 -7.52
N THR A 86 -4.05 12.30 -6.61
CA THR A 86 -2.83 12.26 -5.80
C THR A 86 -2.05 11.00 -6.07
N VAL A 87 -0.74 11.15 -6.17
CA VAL A 87 0.22 10.05 -6.17
C VAL A 87 1.28 10.33 -5.11
N ALA A 88 1.64 9.30 -4.35
CA ALA A 88 2.70 9.39 -3.35
C ALA A 88 3.57 8.13 -3.28
N ALA A 89 4.82 8.28 -2.89
CA ALA A 89 5.62 7.19 -2.34
C ALA A 89 5.23 6.98 -0.85
N PRO A 90 4.72 5.80 -0.45
CA PRO A 90 4.34 5.52 0.94
C PRO A 90 5.57 5.34 1.84
N ILE A 91 5.41 5.41 3.17
CA ILE A 91 6.51 5.25 4.15
C ILE A 91 6.47 3.90 4.86
N GLY A 92 7.67 3.44 5.23
CA GLY A 92 8.03 2.28 6.04
C GLY A 92 7.18 1.95 7.25
N VAL A 93 6.89 2.97 8.05
CA VAL A 93 6.78 2.80 9.51
C VAL A 93 5.61 1.90 9.93
N TYR A 94 4.61 1.68 9.06
CA TYR A 94 3.41 0.88 9.37
C TYR A 94 3.27 -0.43 8.57
N ARG A 95 4.33 -0.90 7.88
CA ARG A 95 4.20 -1.94 6.85
C ARG A 95 5.26 -3.07 6.88
N SER A 96 6.04 -3.18 7.95
CA SER A 96 6.98 -4.31 8.11
C SER A 96 6.32 -5.69 7.96
N TRP A 97 5.07 -5.81 8.41
CA TRP A 97 4.26 -7.02 8.32
C TRP A 97 3.79 -7.41 6.91
N ILE A 98 4.01 -6.55 5.90
CA ILE A 98 3.81 -6.88 4.47
C ILE A 98 5.14 -7.04 3.72
N GLY A 99 6.27 -7.22 4.43
CA GLY A 99 7.59 -7.46 3.83
C GLY A 99 8.31 -6.19 3.40
N TYR A 100 7.97 -5.05 4.00
CA TYR A 100 8.46 -3.74 3.58
C TYR A 100 9.25 -3.05 4.70
N THR A 101 10.49 -2.68 4.41
CA THR A 101 11.35 -1.87 5.29
C THR A 101 11.81 -0.65 4.49
N TYR A 102 11.25 0.51 4.77
CA TYR A 102 11.71 1.78 4.19
C TYR A 102 12.88 2.33 5.02
N THR A 103 13.89 2.89 4.35
CA THR A 103 15.18 3.28 4.94
C THR A 103 15.38 4.79 5.04
N HIS A 104 14.37 5.61 4.71
CA HIS A 104 14.43 7.07 4.83
C HIS A 104 13.68 7.54 6.09
N ALA A 105 14.43 8.05 7.07
CA ALA A 105 13.93 8.50 8.38
C ALA A 105 13.44 9.96 8.39
N ASP A 106 13.53 10.64 7.26
CA ASP A 106 13.34 12.09 7.13
C ASP A 106 11.89 12.52 6.88
N GLN A 107 10.97 11.61 6.52
CA GLN A 107 9.58 11.98 6.24
C GLN A 107 8.55 11.01 6.85
N GLY A 108 7.64 11.54 7.68
CA GLY A 108 6.66 10.80 8.49
C GLY A 108 5.27 10.61 7.88
N PHE A 109 4.94 11.24 6.73
CA PHE A 109 3.63 11.09 6.04
C PHE A 109 3.62 10.64 4.56
N GLY A 110 4.77 10.33 3.94
CA GLY A 110 4.90 9.92 2.54
C GLY A 110 5.30 11.10 1.68
N VAL A 111 5.79 10.85 0.47
CA VAL A 111 6.22 11.92 -0.44
C VAL A 111 5.22 12.03 -1.57
N LEU A 112 4.56 13.17 -1.71
CA LEU A 112 3.74 13.46 -2.89
C LEU A 112 4.65 13.53 -4.10
N LEU A 113 4.39 12.71 -5.12
CA LEU A 113 5.16 12.71 -6.37
C LEU A 113 4.75 13.85 -7.32
N THR A 114 3.71 14.60 -6.97
CA THR A 114 3.13 15.69 -7.76
C THR A 114 3.69 17.08 -7.41
N ASP A 115 4.39 17.23 -6.27
CA ASP A 115 4.89 18.53 -5.81
C ASP A 115 6.36 18.74 -6.21
N ALA A 116 6.68 19.98 -6.58
CA ALA A 116 7.99 20.42 -7.12
C ALA A 116 9.18 20.35 -6.13
N LYS A 117 9.05 19.63 -5.02
CA LYS A 117 10.09 19.49 -3.96
C LYS A 117 10.78 18.13 -3.95
N LEU A 118 10.84 17.44 -5.09
CA LEU A 118 11.52 16.14 -5.21
C LEU A 118 12.81 16.25 -6.01
N GLU A 119 13.85 15.58 -5.52
CA GLU A 119 15.20 15.51 -6.08
C GLU A 119 15.29 14.66 -7.37
N ASP A 120 14.21 13.91 -7.69
CA ASP A 120 14.19 12.93 -8.78
C ASP A 120 13.24 13.31 -9.93
N ASP A 121 12.84 14.58 -10.05
CA ASP A 121 12.13 15.16 -11.21
C ASP A 121 10.92 14.36 -11.73
N TRP A 122 10.07 13.88 -10.82
CA TRP A 122 8.83 13.18 -11.20
C TRP A 122 7.87 14.10 -11.98
N THR A 123 7.36 13.57 -13.09
CA THR A 123 6.25 14.13 -13.84
C THR A 123 5.06 13.18 -13.70
N VAL A 124 3.90 13.74 -13.35
CA VAL A 124 2.65 12.99 -13.23
C VAL A 124 1.60 13.64 -14.13
N SER A 125 0.97 12.85 -14.98
CA SER A 125 -0.18 13.28 -15.77
C SER A 125 -1.41 12.46 -15.42
N TYR A 126 -2.56 13.13 -15.43
CA TYR A 126 -3.87 12.50 -15.23
C TYR A 126 -4.69 12.68 -16.50
N ASP A 127 -5.24 11.56 -16.97
CA ASP A 127 -6.29 11.46 -17.97
C ASP A 127 -7.46 10.70 -17.33
N ASP A 128 -8.67 10.82 -17.88
CA ASP A 128 -9.91 10.24 -17.35
C ASP A 128 -9.81 8.72 -17.13
N HIS A 129 -8.90 8.05 -17.84
CA HIS A 129 -8.71 6.61 -17.80
C HIS A 129 -7.26 6.18 -17.53
N ARG A 130 -6.32 7.12 -17.40
CA ARG A 130 -4.89 6.81 -17.31
C ARG A 130 -4.15 7.77 -16.37
N ILE A 131 -3.20 7.23 -15.63
CA ILE A 131 -2.22 8.00 -14.87
C ILE A 131 -0.85 7.61 -15.42
N ASP A 132 -0.09 8.57 -15.90
CA ASP A 132 1.31 8.35 -16.28
C ASP A 132 2.22 8.98 -15.23
N LEU A 133 3.23 8.23 -14.79
CA LEU A 133 4.25 8.67 -13.86
C LEU A 133 5.61 8.41 -14.48
N THR A 134 6.40 9.46 -14.62
CA THR A 134 7.71 9.35 -15.28
C THR A 134 8.76 10.14 -14.52
N ASN A 135 9.95 9.57 -14.40
CA ASN A 135 11.18 10.32 -14.13
C ASN A 135 12.31 9.76 -15.01
N THR A 136 13.56 10.13 -14.73
CA THR A 136 14.72 9.70 -15.52
C THR A 136 14.88 8.18 -15.60
N GLU A 137 14.51 7.44 -14.55
CA GLU A 137 14.68 5.98 -14.49
C GLU A 137 13.36 5.21 -14.69
N TYR A 138 12.25 5.74 -14.18
CA TYR A 138 10.97 5.06 -14.09
C TYR A 138 9.99 5.61 -15.11
N GLN A 139 9.28 4.70 -15.78
CA GLN A 139 8.07 5.03 -16.55
C GLN A 139 6.97 4.05 -16.15
N ILE A 140 5.87 4.57 -15.63
CA ILE A 140 4.78 3.79 -15.05
C ILE A 140 3.48 4.32 -15.63
N GLN A 141 2.67 3.42 -16.17
CA GLN A 141 1.35 3.75 -16.71
C GLN A 141 0.31 2.91 -15.99
N ILE A 142 -0.71 3.58 -15.46
CA ILE A 142 -1.81 2.97 -14.73
C ILE A 142 -3.07 3.26 -15.52
N ALA A 143 -3.66 2.25 -16.16
CA ALA A 143 -4.87 2.39 -16.97
C ALA A 143 -6.05 1.71 -16.28
N ARG A 144 -7.22 2.36 -16.27
CA ARG A 144 -8.46 1.74 -15.81
C ARG A 144 -8.88 0.62 -16.77
N LYS A 145 -9.33 -0.52 -16.24
CA LYS A 145 -9.91 -1.61 -17.06
C LYS A 145 -11.39 -1.40 -17.30
#